data_AF-A0A7S1LWR4-F1
#
_entry.id   AF-A0A7S1LWR4-F1
#
_cell.length_a   1.000
_cell.length_b   1.000
_cell.length_c   1.000
_cell.angle_alpha   90.00
_cell.angle_beta   90.00
_cell.angle_gamma   90.00
#
_symmetry.space_group_name_H-M   'P 1'
#
loop_
_entity.id
_entity.type
_entity.pdbx_description
1 polymer ?
#
loop_
_entity_poly.entity_id
_entity_poly.type
_entity_poly.pdbx_seq_one_letter_code
_entity_poly.pdbx_strand_id
1 'polypeptide(L)'
;ERFIRNGCEVVYATAPGFTDMIRPFVAQYPNITFALQNAFVAPSFAPDRLVAYAAKPHSKWYLAGIAAAQHRRQAIGFIAAFLTVPEVAACALAFVAGVRSVHPNEIVNVIEIGNWYDPAADRVAAKALHEILGCDVVGHYGDSPAVSEYA
;
A
#
# COMPACT_ATOMS: atom_id res chain seq x y z
N GLU A 1 -19.15 2.16 -16.78
CA GLU A 1 -20.50 2.22 -17.39
C GLU A 1 -21.64 1.76 -16.51
N ARG A 2 -21.65 0.53 -15.99
CA ARG A 2 -22.76 0.00 -15.17
C ARG A 2 -23.16 0.95 -14.02
N PHE A 3 -22.18 1.49 -13.29
CA PHE A 3 -22.43 2.48 -12.22
C PHE A 3 -23.17 3.73 -12.73
N ILE A 4 -22.75 4.27 -13.87
CA ILE A 4 -23.36 5.47 -14.48
C ILE A 4 -24.80 5.18 -14.90
N ARG A 5 -25.06 4.04 -15.55
CA ARG A 5 -26.42 3.63 -15.95
C ARG A 5 -27.35 3.41 -14.76
N ASN A 6 -26.79 3.05 -13.61
CA ASN A 6 -27.53 2.90 -12.35
C ASN A 6 -27.71 4.23 -11.59
N GLY A 7 -27.34 5.37 -12.18
CA GLY A 7 -27.54 6.69 -11.59
C GLY A 7 -26.42 7.17 -10.68
N CYS A 8 -25.26 6.50 -10.63
CA CYS A 8 -24.11 7.02 -9.87
C CYS A 8 -23.55 8.28 -10.56
N GLU A 9 -23.53 9.39 -9.83
CA GLU A 9 -22.97 10.68 -10.28
C GLU A 9 -21.46 10.80 -10.00
N VAL A 10 -20.94 9.96 -9.09
CA VAL A 10 -19.52 9.87 -8.75
C VAL A 10 -19.05 8.42 -8.85
N VAL A 11 -17.90 8.20 -9.48
CA VAL A 11 -17.28 6.88 -9.63
C VAL A 11 -15.87 6.92 -9.04
N TYR A 12 -15.63 6.06 -8.04
CA TYR A 12 -14.32 5.88 -7.43
C TYR A 12 -13.56 4.74 -8.12
N ALA A 13 -12.38 5.07 -8.63
CA ALA A 13 -11.37 4.11 -9.06
C ALA A 13 -10.32 3.99 -7.96
N THR A 14 -10.24 2.81 -7.37
CA THR A 14 -9.46 2.52 -6.16
C THR A 14 -8.09 1.91 -6.45
N ALA A 15 -7.50 2.25 -7.60
CA ALA A 15 -6.16 1.82 -7.96
C ALA A 15 -5.55 2.79 -8.98
N PRO A 16 -4.23 3.05 -8.92
CA PRO A 16 -3.55 3.96 -9.85
C PRO A 16 -3.64 3.49 -11.31
N GLY A 17 -3.73 2.17 -11.55
CA GLY A 17 -3.84 1.57 -12.88
C GLY A 17 -5.14 1.90 -13.63
N PHE A 18 -6.15 2.49 -12.98
CA PHE A 18 -7.38 2.89 -13.64
C PHE A 18 -7.31 4.23 -14.38
N THR A 19 -6.21 4.97 -14.25
CA THR A 19 -6.06 6.31 -14.83
C THR A 19 -6.31 6.33 -16.35
N ASP A 20 -5.62 5.47 -17.10
CA ASP A 20 -5.78 5.42 -18.56
C ASP A 20 -7.12 4.85 -18.99
N MET A 21 -7.68 3.92 -18.21
CA MET A 21 -9.01 3.36 -18.45
C MET A 21 -10.11 4.42 -18.28
N ILE A 22 -9.99 5.33 -17.31
CA ILE A 22 -11.00 6.35 -17.01
C ILE A 22 -10.94 7.54 -17.97
N ARG A 23 -9.77 7.86 -18.55
CA ARG A 23 -9.62 8.99 -19.47
C ARG A 23 -10.69 9.09 -20.57
N PRO A 24 -11.02 8.04 -21.34
CA PRO A 24 -12.08 8.12 -22.35
C PRO A 24 -13.47 8.34 -21.73
N PHE A 25 -13.73 7.83 -20.52
CA PHE A 25 -15.00 8.00 -19.82
C PHE A 25 -15.25 9.44 -19.36
N VAL A 26 -14.21 10.17 -18.97
CA VAL A 26 -14.33 11.59 -18.59
C VAL A 26 -14.88 12.42 -19.75
N ALA A 27 -14.44 12.15 -20.98
CA ALA A 27 -14.93 12.84 -22.17
C ALA A 27 -16.35 12.43 -22.57
N GLN A 28 -16.69 11.14 -22.43
CA GLN A 28 -17.99 10.59 -22.82
C GLN A 28 -19.11 10.94 -21.84
N TYR A 29 -18.79 11.08 -20.56
CA TYR A 29 -19.77 11.27 -19.50
C TYR A 29 -19.48 12.57 -18.75
N PRO A 30 -19.73 13.74 -19.38
CA PRO A 30 -19.37 15.02 -18.78
C PRO A 30 -20.07 15.25 -17.45
N ASN A 31 -21.25 14.68 -17.19
CA ASN A 31 -21.96 14.91 -15.93
C ASN A 31 -21.48 14.04 -14.76
N ILE A 32 -20.44 13.23 -14.95
CA ILE A 32 -19.95 12.28 -13.95
C ILE A 32 -18.59 12.73 -13.43
N THR A 33 -18.43 12.70 -12.11
CA THR A 33 -17.15 12.92 -11.45
C THR A 33 -16.43 11.59 -11.26
N PHE A 34 -15.15 11.54 -11.66
CA PHE A 34 -14.29 10.37 -11.47
C PHE A 34 -13.23 10.69 -10.41
N ALA A 35 -13.17 9.88 -9.36
CA ALA A 35 -12.17 9.98 -8.31
C ALA A 35 -11.12 8.87 -8.48
N LEU A 36 -9.85 9.23 -8.64
CA LEU A 36 -8.74 8.32 -8.89
C LEU A 36 -7.84 8.21 -7.66
N GLN A 37 -7.66 6.99 -7.14
CA GLN A 37 -6.75 6.72 -6.04
C GLN A 37 -5.30 6.76 -6.50
N ASN A 38 -4.46 7.51 -5.79
CA ASN A 38 -3.01 7.57 -5.97
C ASN A 38 -2.56 7.89 -7.41
N ALA A 39 -3.42 8.53 -8.19
CA ALA A 39 -3.12 8.93 -9.57
C ALA A 39 -2.55 10.34 -9.64
N PHE A 40 -1.70 10.58 -10.64
CA PHE A 40 -1.34 11.93 -11.03
C PHE A 40 -2.32 12.44 -12.08
N VAL A 41 -3.08 13.47 -11.73
CA VAL A 41 -3.97 14.16 -12.66
C VAL A 41 -3.36 15.52 -12.94
N ALA A 42 -2.79 15.71 -14.14
CA ALA A 42 -2.28 17.02 -14.51
C ALA A 42 -3.45 18.02 -14.64
N PRO A 43 -3.28 19.30 -14.29
CA PRO A 43 -4.33 20.32 -14.41
C PRO A 43 -4.92 20.43 -15.83
N SER A 44 -4.16 20.07 -16.86
CA SER A 44 -4.59 20.05 -18.26
C SER A 44 -5.56 18.93 -18.61
N PHE A 45 -5.78 17.93 -17.74
CA PHE A 45 -6.55 16.72 -18.07
C PHE A 45 -8.06 16.79 -17.78
N ALA A 46 -8.53 17.65 -16.86
CA ALA A 46 -9.93 18.04 -16.66
C ALA A 46 -10.04 18.77 -15.30
N PRO A 47 -10.27 20.10 -15.27
CA PRO A 47 -10.10 20.85 -14.02
C PRO A 47 -11.15 20.58 -12.93
N ASP A 48 -12.35 20.06 -13.25
CA ASP A 48 -13.44 20.01 -12.25
C ASP A 48 -14.02 18.62 -11.96
N ARG A 49 -13.76 17.60 -12.81
CA ARG A 49 -14.47 16.30 -12.76
C ARG A 49 -13.58 15.07 -12.71
N LEU A 50 -12.26 15.29 -12.71
CA LEU A 50 -11.28 14.26 -12.44
C LEU A 50 -10.52 14.64 -11.18
N VAL A 51 -10.78 13.92 -10.09
CA VAL A 51 -10.23 14.22 -8.77
C VAL A 51 -9.23 13.14 -8.41
N ALA A 52 -7.99 13.51 -8.11
CA ALA A 52 -7.05 12.59 -7.48
C ALA A 52 -7.25 12.60 -5.97
N TYR A 53 -7.28 11.43 -5.34
CA TYR A 53 -7.25 11.29 -3.89
C TYR A 53 -6.18 10.29 -3.47
N ALA A 54 -5.52 10.55 -2.36
CA ALA A 54 -4.47 9.68 -1.84
C ALA A 54 -4.47 9.72 -0.31
N ALA A 55 -4.18 8.58 0.30
CA ALA A 55 -3.81 8.56 1.70
C ALA A 55 -2.36 9.05 1.87
N LYS A 56 -1.99 9.47 3.08
CA LYS A 56 -0.58 9.71 3.46
C LYS A 56 -0.14 8.64 4.47
N PRO A 57 0.05 7.38 4.05
CA PRO A 57 0.25 6.26 4.97
C PRO A 57 1.63 6.22 5.65
N HIS A 58 2.61 6.99 5.19
CA HIS A 58 3.96 6.94 5.76
C HIS A 58 4.01 7.23 7.27
N SER A 59 3.16 8.14 7.78
CA SER A 59 3.12 8.47 9.22
C SER A 59 2.63 7.30 10.07
N LYS A 60 1.58 6.57 9.63
CA LYS A 60 1.13 5.36 10.34
C LYS A 60 2.20 4.28 10.34
N TRP A 61 2.97 4.17 9.26
CA TRP A 61 4.04 3.18 9.15
C TRP A 61 5.23 3.51 10.03
N TYR A 62 5.57 4.79 10.19
CA TYR A 62 6.56 5.22 11.18
C TYR A 62 6.15 4.84 12.61
N LEU A 63 4.90 5.09 12.99
CA LEU A 63 4.38 4.67 14.30
C LEU A 63 4.34 3.15 14.46
N ALA A 64 3.96 2.41 13.41
CA ALA A 64 4.01 0.95 13.42
C ALA A 64 5.45 0.43 13.60
N GLY A 65 6.45 1.09 13.02
CA GLY A 65 7.86 0.77 13.22
C GLY A 65 8.32 1.00 14.66
N ILE A 66 7.88 2.09 15.31
CA ILE A 66 8.14 2.32 16.73
C ILE A 66 7.56 1.19 17.57
N ALA A 67 6.29 0.84 17.34
CA ALA A 67 5.63 -0.25 18.06
C ALA A 67 6.35 -1.58 17.83
N ALA A 68 6.75 -1.89 16.59
CA ALA A 68 7.51 -3.09 16.28
C ALA A 68 8.83 -3.15 17.07
N ALA A 69 9.58 -2.05 17.13
CA ALA A 69 10.81 -1.99 17.91
C ALA A 69 10.58 -2.17 19.42
N GLN A 70 9.46 -1.68 19.96
CA GLN A 70 9.13 -1.85 21.38
C GLN A 70 8.72 -3.28 21.75
N HIS A 71 8.13 -4.03 20.81
CA HIS A 71 7.58 -5.35 21.06
C HIS A 71 8.46 -6.51 20.58
N ARG A 72 9.42 -6.26 19.67
CA ARG A 72 10.34 -7.31 19.21
C ARG A 72 11.17 -7.88 20.35
N ARG A 73 11.45 -9.17 20.28
CA ARG A 73 12.42 -9.88 21.13
C ARG A 73 13.66 -10.27 20.36
N GLN A 74 13.54 -10.53 19.07
CA GLN A 74 14.64 -11.00 18.23
C GLN A 74 14.84 -10.08 17.03
N ALA A 75 14.11 -10.33 15.95
CA ALA A 75 14.27 -9.63 14.68
C ALA A 75 12.92 -9.10 14.16
N ILE A 76 13.00 -8.11 13.28
CA ILE A 76 11.83 -7.48 12.66
C ILE A 76 11.82 -7.79 11.18
N GLY A 77 10.65 -8.18 10.67
CA GLY A 77 10.38 -8.40 9.26
C GLY A 77 9.45 -7.35 8.67
N PHE A 78 9.49 -7.19 7.36
CA PHE A 78 8.54 -6.41 6.58
C PHE A 78 8.26 -7.09 5.25
N ILE A 79 6.99 -7.27 4.90
CA ILE A 79 6.55 -7.83 3.62
C ILE A 79 5.92 -6.71 2.80
N ALA A 80 6.37 -6.52 1.56
CA ALA A 80 5.87 -5.50 0.64
C ALA A 80 5.30 -6.11 -0.63
N ALA A 81 4.17 -5.58 -1.12
CA ALA A 81 3.61 -5.96 -2.41
C ALA A 81 4.56 -5.57 -3.57
N PHE A 82 4.88 -4.28 -3.72
CA PHE A 82 5.73 -3.75 -4.78
C PHE A 82 6.55 -2.54 -4.29
N LEU A 83 7.83 -2.71 -4.00
CA LEU A 83 8.75 -1.60 -3.65
C LEU A 83 9.03 -0.67 -4.83
N THR A 84 8.68 -1.07 -6.06
CA THR A 84 8.71 -0.19 -7.23
C THR A 84 7.61 0.88 -7.19
N VAL A 85 6.56 0.70 -6.38
CA VAL A 85 5.52 1.70 -6.17
C VAL A 85 6.00 2.71 -5.12
N PRO A 86 6.13 4.01 -5.45
CA PRO A 86 6.74 5.01 -4.55
C PRO A 86 6.09 5.09 -3.16
N GLU A 87 4.77 4.92 -3.07
CA GLU A 87 4.05 4.91 -1.80
C GLU A 87 4.46 3.74 -0.90
N VAL A 88 4.59 2.53 -1.47
CA VAL A 88 4.98 1.31 -0.73
C VAL A 88 6.42 1.46 -0.24
N ALA A 89 7.33 1.92 -1.11
CA ALA A 89 8.72 2.19 -0.75
C ALA A 89 8.83 3.21 0.39
N ALA A 90 8.11 4.34 0.28
CA ALA A 90 8.08 5.36 1.31
C ALA A 90 7.54 4.83 2.65
N CYS A 91 6.58 3.92 2.62
CA CYS A 91 6.02 3.30 3.81
C CYS A 91 6.95 2.27 4.45
N ALA A 92 7.62 1.44 3.64
CA ALA A 92 8.65 0.53 4.13
C ALA A 92 9.81 1.32 4.78
N LEU A 93 10.26 2.39 4.13
CA LEU A 93 11.29 3.28 4.68
C LEU A 93 10.82 3.99 5.96
N ALA A 94 9.57 4.45 6.02
CA ALA A 94 9.01 5.06 7.22
C ALA A 94 8.94 4.05 8.38
N PHE A 95 8.56 2.81 8.12
CA PHE A 95 8.59 1.73 9.11
C PHE A 95 10.01 1.50 9.63
N VAL A 96 11.00 1.37 8.75
CA VAL A 96 12.43 1.25 9.13
C VAL A 96 12.89 2.45 9.95
N ALA A 97 12.52 3.68 9.58
CA ALA A 97 12.85 4.88 10.34
C ALA A 97 12.19 4.89 11.72
N GLY A 98 10.96 4.40 11.83
CA GLY A 98 10.26 4.21 13.11
C GLY A 98 10.99 3.23 14.01
N VAL A 99 11.37 2.07 13.46
CA VAL A 99 12.17 1.08 14.18
C VAL A 99 13.48 1.68 14.69
N ARG A 100 14.21 2.39 13.82
CA ARG A 100 15.51 2.98 14.14
C ARG A 100 15.44 4.18 15.07
N SER A 101 14.28 4.81 15.22
CA SER A 101 14.10 5.86 16.24
C SER A 101 14.18 5.31 17.66
N VAL A 102 13.85 4.03 17.86
CA VAL A 102 13.94 3.32 19.14
C VAL A 102 15.26 2.55 19.23
N HIS A 103 15.64 1.84 18.16
CA HIS A 103 16.86 1.03 18.08
C HIS A 103 17.72 1.44 16.86
N PRO A 104 18.66 2.40 16.98
CA PRO A 104 19.33 3.04 15.84
C PRO A 104 20.04 2.10 14.85
N ASN A 105 20.54 0.96 15.33
CA ASN A 105 21.30 0.00 14.53
C ASN A 105 20.47 -1.21 14.08
N GLU A 106 19.16 -1.20 14.30
CA GLU A 106 18.29 -2.32 13.97
C GLU A 106 18.24 -2.56 12.45
N ILE A 107 18.22 -3.84 12.08
CA ILE A 107 18.04 -4.29 10.71
C ILE A 107 16.62 -4.84 10.57
N VAL A 108 15.90 -4.36 9.56
CA VAL A 108 14.59 -4.89 9.19
C VAL A 108 14.76 -5.78 7.96
N ASN A 109 14.34 -7.03 8.07
CA ASN A 109 14.38 -7.99 6.97
C ASN A 109 13.18 -7.76 6.04
N VAL A 110 13.44 -7.43 4.77
CA VAL A 110 12.38 -7.08 3.80
C VAL A 110 12.22 -8.19 2.76
N ILE A 111 10.99 -8.64 2.52
CA ILE A 111 10.62 -9.50 1.39
C ILE A 111 9.62 -8.76 0.51
N GLU A 112 9.87 -8.72 -0.81
CA GLU A 112 8.90 -8.28 -1.80
C GLU A 112 8.20 -9.49 -2.44
N ILE A 113 6.86 -9.48 -2.48
CA ILE A 113 6.07 -10.58 -3.07
C ILE A 113 5.69 -10.36 -4.53
N GLY A 114 5.70 -9.12 -5.03
CA GLY A 114 5.36 -8.78 -6.41
C GLY A 114 3.87 -8.96 -6.75
N ASN A 115 2.98 -8.90 -5.75
CA ASN A 115 1.54 -8.97 -5.91
C ASN A 115 0.84 -8.21 -4.77
N TRP A 116 -0.30 -7.56 -5.05
CA TRP A 116 -1.12 -6.92 -4.02
C TRP A 116 -1.90 -7.94 -3.19
N TYR A 117 -2.39 -9.01 -3.83
CA TYR A 117 -3.20 -10.03 -3.18
C TYR A 117 -2.77 -11.43 -3.63
N ASP A 118 -1.92 -12.07 -2.84
CA ASP A 118 -1.55 -13.47 -2.98
C ASP A 118 -1.39 -14.12 -1.60
N PRO A 119 -2.46 -14.69 -1.04
CA PRO A 119 -2.41 -15.35 0.27
C PRO A 119 -1.39 -16.48 0.37
N ALA A 120 -1.06 -17.15 -0.75
CA ALA A 120 -0.08 -18.22 -0.74
C ALA A 120 1.35 -17.64 -0.64
N ALA A 121 1.66 -16.63 -1.45
CA ALA A 121 2.95 -15.94 -1.38
C ALA A 121 3.16 -15.23 -0.03
N ASP A 122 2.12 -14.59 0.52
CA ASP A 122 2.16 -13.96 1.85
C ASP A 122 2.54 -14.96 2.94
N ARG A 123 1.92 -16.16 2.97
CA ARG A 123 2.27 -17.20 3.94
C ARG A 123 3.71 -17.67 3.77
N VAL A 124 4.17 -17.86 2.54
CA VAL A 124 5.55 -18.29 2.28
C VAL A 124 6.55 -17.22 2.76
N ALA A 125 6.28 -15.95 2.49
CA ALA A 125 7.11 -14.84 2.95
C ALA A 125 7.12 -14.71 4.48
N ALA A 126 5.94 -14.76 5.11
CA ALA A 126 5.80 -14.68 6.56
C ALA A 126 6.51 -15.84 7.26
N LYS A 127 6.32 -17.07 6.76
CA LYS A 127 7.01 -18.27 7.24
C LYS A 127 8.53 -18.15 7.11
N ALA A 128 9.04 -17.63 5.98
CA ALA A 128 10.47 -17.44 5.79
C ALA A 128 11.06 -16.42 6.77
N LEU A 129 10.38 -15.29 6.99
CA LEU A 129 10.78 -14.30 7.98
C LEU A 129 10.80 -14.88 9.40
N HIS A 130 9.78 -15.65 9.76
CA HIS A 130 9.66 -16.24 11.08
C HIS A 130 10.67 -17.39 11.32
N GLU A 131 10.62 -18.44 10.49
CA GLU A 131 11.36 -19.68 10.73
C GLU A 131 12.85 -19.59 10.37
N ILE A 132 13.21 -18.80 9.35
CA ILE A 132 14.60 -18.73 8.85
C ILE A 132 15.33 -17.52 9.44
N LEU A 133 14.66 -16.37 9.46
CA LEU A 133 15.26 -15.10 9.88
C LEU A 133 14.95 -14.73 11.33
N GLY A 134 14.16 -15.54 12.04
CA GLY A 134 13.83 -15.34 13.46
C GLY A 134 13.03 -14.07 13.74
N CYS A 135 12.28 -13.57 12.74
CA CYS A 135 11.46 -12.40 12.92
C CYS A 135 10.25 -12.73 13.79
N ASP A 136 10.10 -12.02 14.90
CA ASP A 136 8.99 -12.19 15.84
C ASP A 136 8.00 -11.02 15.82
N VAL A 137 8.28 -10.00 14.99
CA VAL A 137 7.32 -8.97 14.59
C VAL A 137 7.43 -8.75 13.08
N VAL A 138 6.30 -8.76 12.37
CA VAL A 138 6.26 -8.58 10.91
C VAL A 138 5.27 -7.48 10.53
N GLY A 139 5.78 -6.44 9.86
CA GLY A 139 4.93 -5.47 9.14
C GLY A 139 4.52 -6.00 7.77
N HIS A 140 3.30 -5.69 7.31
CA HIS A 140 2.81 -6.15 6.01
C HIS A 140 2.10 -5.05 5.23
N TYR A 141 2.62 -4.74 4.05
CA TYR A 141 1.98 -3.87 3.07
C TYR A 141 1.54 -4.70 1.86
N GLY A 142 0.42 -5.38 2.02
CA GLY A 142 -0.36 -6.06 0.99
C GLY A 142 -1.83 -6.13 1.39
N ASP A 143 -2.67 -6.76 0.58
CA ASP A 143 -4.13 -6.75 0.74
C ASP A 143 -4.68 -8.04 1.36
N SER A 144 -3.84 -9.06 1.60
CA SER A 144 -4.27 -10.35 2.15
C SER A 144 -4.01 -10.44 3.66
N PRO A 145 -4.91 -11.07 4.44
CA PRO A 145 -4.72 -11.23 5.88
C PRO A 145 -3.75 -12.38 6.25
N ALA A 146 -3.25 -13.13 5.26
CA ALA A 146 -2.61 -14.43 5.48
C ALA A 146 -1.26 -14.35 6.25
N VAL A 147 -0.65 -13.16 6.32
CA VAL A 147 0.56 -12.92 7.13
C VAL A 147 0.30 -13.09 8.63
N SER A 148 -0.91 -12.79 9.11
CA SER A 148 -1.27 -12.88 10.53
C SER A 148 -1.27 -14.31 11.10
N GLU A 149 -1.18 -15.34 10.25
CA GLU A 149 -1.04 -16.73 10.70
C GLU A 149 0.34 -17.01 11.35
N TYR A 150 1.32 -16.12 11.14
CA TYR A 150 2.73 -16.30 11.58
C TYR A 150 3.26 -15.15 12.45
N ALA A 151 2.42 -14.17 12.80
CA ALA A 151 2.80 -12.94 13.50
C ALA A 151 2.01 -12.74 14.80
#